data_AF-A0A9X0DPC5-F1
#
_entry.id   AF-A0A9X0DPC5-F1
#
_cell.length_a   1.000
_cell.length_b   1.000
_cell.length_c   1.000
_cell.angle_alpha   90.00
_cell.angle_beta   90.00
_cell.angle_gamma   90.00
#
_symmetry.space_group_name_H-M   'P 1'
#
loop_
_entity.id
_entity.type
_entity.pdbx_description
1 polymer ?
#
loop_
_entity_poly.entity_id
_entity_poly.type
_entity_poly.pdbx_seq_one_letter_code
_entity_poly.pdbx_strand_id
1 'polypeptide(L)'
;MEGENTQKIRRDVITDKLEFNTTYHPGVDTKDLIHDVHGTIISKLSAPPHLHYGSRDTFILCRNCGLTNHEAATGYTSRIKLKYVRFNSAIWELGGPDGPWLLRDELNIPDYHMTKDYTTQKFLREAKSGVPLVEMHRFGGKDEKFNFTMMSRAKGKSVDDLWSDGILCDEQLDDIFLGLEEHFKRVRQFTSPYMQRVDGGELLDCHIGNCNGFGCVKTGRNEEEWLENLTPGMRKGLLYGRWVRNKAGLQDPAVRGAWVKDVDEQIVKLKANFPKGGPYVLTHGDLNWSNIFVSNDNAERKWKITAVIDWETAGYFPWWVELLSSGLLDKEEKALSRFCPPTFEKKDWKPMVKAIKDVQKIWESGGSISVSKHGMDGANHWFGGKEFCECHKIRQHFVEWDMGWPQEHQDVFDPGLTDSGDDSDQDRDRHKHDKHERKFLRWFNEIST
;
A
#
# COMPACT_ATOMS: atom_id res chain seq x y z
N MET A 1 1.01 -8.71 -64.80
CA MET A 1 -0.45 -8.84 -64.62
C MET A 1 -0.71 -10.28 -64.22
N GLU A 2 -0.53 -10.59 -62.94
CA GLU A 2 -0.96 -11.87 -62.39
C GLU A 2 -2.47 -11.78 -62.20
N GLY A 3 -3.22 -12.67 -62.84
CA GLY A 3 -4.66 -12.74 -62.71
C GLY A 3 -5.02 -13.17 -61.29
N GLU A 4 -5.70 -12.30 -60.54
CA GLU A 4 -6.33 -12.66 -59.27
C GLU A 4 -7.32 -13.80 -59.54
N ASN A 5 -6.91 -15.01 -59.15
CA ASN A 5 -7.75 -16.20 -59.16
C ASN A 5 -8.82 -16.00 -58.08
N THR A 6 -9.90 -15.30 -58.44
CA THR A 6 -11.03 -15.02 -57.57
C THR A 6 -11.77 -16.33 -57.32
N GLN A 7 -11.41 -17.00 -56.24
CA GLN A 7 -12.06 -18.23 -55.79
C GLN A 7 -13.57 -17.98 -55.70
N LYS A 8 -14.34 -18.70 -56.51
CA LYS A 8 -15.78 -18.51 -56.61
C LYS A 8 -16.45 -19.01 -55.34
N ILE A 9 -16.75 -18.09 -54.41
CA ILE A 9 -17.40 -18.39 -53.12
C ILE A 9 -18.83 -18.92 -53.38
N ARG A 10 -19.23 -19.97 -52.68
CA ARG A 10 -20.58 -20.56 -52.81
C ARG A 10 -21.67 -19.57 -52.36
N ARG A 11 -22.88 -19.71 -52.90
CA ARG A 11 -23.99 -18.78 -52.61
C ARG A 11 -24.48 -18.84 -51.16
N ASP A 12 -24.56 -20.03 -50.59
CA ASP A 12 -24.90 -20.26 -49.19
C ASP A 12 -23.88 -19.63 -48.23
N VAL A 13 -22.59 -19.74 -48.56
CA VAL A 13 -21.50 -19.08 -47.83
C VAL A 13 -21.66 -17.55 -47.82
N ILE A 14 -22.08 -16.94 -48.94
CA ILE A 14 -22.33 -15.50 -49.02
C ILE A 14 -23.55 -15.10 -48.19
N THR A 15 -24.62 -15.91 -48.22
CA THR A 15 -25.87 -15.63 -47.51
C THR A 15 -25.70 -15.75 -45.99
N ASP A 16 -24.94 -16.73 -45.51
CA ASP A 16 -24.84 -17.04 -44.08
C ASP A 16 -23.61 -16.40 -43.41
N LYS A 17 -22.76 -15.70 -44.17
CA LYS A 17 -21.62 -14.95 -43.63
C LYS A 17 -22.12 -13.88 -42.65
N LEU A 18 -21.62 -13.92 -41.42
CA LEU A 18 -21.84 -12.89 -40.41
C LEU A 18 -20.54 -12.19 -40.03
N GLU A 19 -20.58 -10.88 -39.82
CA GLU A 19 -19.42 -10.17 -39.29
C GLU A 19 -19.29 -10.44 -37.79
N PHE A 20 -18.05 -10.68 -37.34
CA PHE A 20 -17.77 -10.87 -35.93
C PHE A 20 -17.91 -9.55 -35.18
N ASN A 21 -18.84 -9.50 -34.23
CA ASN A 21 -19.10 -8.31 -33.44
C ASN A 21 -18.20 -8.27 -32.19
N THR A 22 -17.16 -7.44 -32.24
CA THR A 22 -16.20 -7.27 -31.14
C THR A 22 -16.78 -6.59 -29.90
N THR A 23 -17.96 -5.97 -29.97
CA THR A 23 -18.63 -5.37 -28.80
C THR A 23 -18.87 -6.40 -27.70
N TYR A 24 -19.12 -7.65 -28.06
CA TYR A 24 -19.33 -8.74 -27.09
C TYR A 24 -18.04 -9.43 -26.68
N HIS A 25 -16.94 -9.22 -27.40
CA HIS A 25 -15.67 -9.90 -27.17
C HIS A 25 -14.51 -8.89 -27.10
N PRO A 26 -14.46 -8.04 -26.07
CA PRO A 26 -13.46 -6.99 -25.98
C PRO A 26 -12.05 -7.60 -25.88
N GLY A 27 -11.13 -7.04 -26.69
CA GLY A 27 -9.75 -7.50 -26.81
C GLY A 27 -9.51 -8.57 -27.88
N VAL A 28 -10.55 -9.01 -28.60
CA VAL A 28 -10.40 -9.85 -29.79
C VAL A 28 -10.25 -8.98 -31.03
N ASP A 29 -9.15 -9.14 -31.75
CA ASP A 29 -8.97 -8.53 -33.06
C ASP A 29 -9.52 -9.46 -34.14
N THR A 30 -10.44 -8.96 -34.97
CA THR A 30 -11.05 -9.77 -36.03
C THR A 30 -10.05 -10.22 -37.08
N LYS A 31 -8.90 -9.54 -37.20
CA LYS A 31 -7.82 -9.96 -38.10
C LYS A 31 -7.14 -11.25 -37.66
N ASP A 32 -7.26 -11.61 -36.37
CA ASP A 32 -6.66 -12.80 -35.77
C ASP A 32 -7.61 -14.01 -35.80
N LEU A 33 -8.82 -13.84 -36.35
CA LEU A 33 -9.84 -14.88 -36.45
C LEU A 33 -9.84 -15.55 -37.82
N ILE A 34 -9.94 -16.88 -37.81
CA ILE A 34 -10.28 -17.65 -39.01
C ILE A 34 -11.81 -17.69 -39.12
N HIS A 35 -12.34 -17.14 -40.21
CA HIS A 35 -13.77 -17.13 -40.49
C HIS A 35 -14.11 -18.26 -41.45
N ASP A 36 -14.57 -19.38 -40.91
CA ASP A 36 -15.08 -20.53 -41.66
C ASP A 36 -16.61 -20.47 -41.73
N VAL A 37 -17.16 -20.56 -42.94
CA VAL A 37 -18.59 -20.69 -43.20
C VAL A 37 -18.80 -21.90 -44.10
N HIS A 38 -19.52 -22.91 -43.61
CA HIS A 38 -19.80 -24.16 -44.32
C HIS A 38 -18.54 -24.88 -44.88
N GLY A 39 -17.41 -24.82 -44.17
CA GLY A 39 -16.13 -25.39 -44.59
C GLY A 39 -15.35 -24.52 -45.58
N THR A 40 -15.79 -23.28 -45.83
CA THR A 40 -15.11 -22.30 -46.68
C THR A 40 -14.51 -21.21 -45.81
N ILE A 41 -13.18 -21.12 -45.81
CA ILE A 41 -12.45 -20.05 -45.12
C ILE A 41 -12.59 -18.77 -45.94
N ILE A 42 -13.21 -17.73 -45.37
CA ILE A 42 -13.40 -16.42 -46.02
C ILE A 42 -12.41 -15.38 -45.47
N SER A 43 -11.79 -15.64 -44.32
CA SER A 43 -10.73 -14.78 -43.75
C SER A 43 -9.42 -14.88 -44.55
N LYS A 44 -8.56 -13.87 -44.41
CA LYS A 44 -7.21 -13.87 -45.02
C LYS A 44 -6.22 -14.83 -44.36
N LEU A 45 -6.50 -15.28 -43.14
CA LEU A 45 -5.67 -16.23 -42.40
C LEU A 45 -5.84 -17.64 -42.98
N SER A 46 -4.73 -18.33 -43.20
CA SER A 46 -4.74 -19.76 -43.49
C SER A 46 -5.11 -20.54 -42.23
N ALA A 47 -6.06 -21.46 -42.33
CA ALA A 47 -6.31 -22.38 -41.24
C ALA A 47 -5.18 -23.40 -41.13
N PRO A 48 -4.74 -23.75 -39.91
CA PRO A 48 -3.87 -24.90 -39.73
C PRO A 48 -4.60 -26.18 -40.20
N PRO A 49 -3.86 -27.24 -40.58
CA PRO A 49 -4.42 -28.49 -41.16
C PRO A 49 -5.48 -29.17 -40.28
N HIS A 50 -5.49 -28.85 -38.99
CA HIS A 50 -6.42 -29.34 -38.00
C HIS A 50 -6.86 -28.18 -37.11
N LEU A 51 -8.10 -27.70 -37.30
CA LEU A 51 -8.80 -26.90 -36.29
C LEU A 51 -9.13 -27.86 -35.12
N HIS A 52 -8.14 -28.16 -34.29
CA HIS A 52 -8.31 -29.04 -33.15
C HIS A 52 -9.22 -28.35 -32.12
N TYR A 53 -10.45 -28.82 -32.01
CA TYR A 53 -11.30 -28.56 -30.86
C TYR A 53 -10.68 -29.27 -29.65
N GLY A 54 -10.11 -28.48 -28.73
CA GLY A 54 -9.63 -28.84 -27.38
C GLY A 54 -9.06 -30.24 -27.15
N SER A 55 -7.81 -30.33 -26.67
CA SER A 55 -7.29 -31.57 -26.07
C SER A 55 -8.27 -32.12 -25.01
N ARG A 56 -8.43 -33.45 -24.95
CA ARG A 56 -9.16 -34.10 -23.84
C ARG A 56 -8.49 -33.85 -22.49
N ASP A 57 -7.17 -33.59 -22.50
CA ASP A 57 -6.42 -33.28 -21.30
C ASP A 57 -6.64 -31.81 -20.93
N THR A 58 -7.20 -31.59 -19.74
CA THR A 58 -7.46 -30.25 -19.20
C THR A 58 -6.25 -29.79 -18.39
N PHE A 59 -5.66 -28.64 -18.74
CA PHE A 59 -4.59 -28.01 -17.97
C PHE A 59 -4.81 -26.50 -17.81
N ILE A 60 -4.31 -25.95 -16.71
CA ILE A 60 -4.48 -24.54 -16.35
C ILE A 60 -3.57 -23.66 -17.22
N LEU A 61 -4.17 -22.68 -17.90
CA LEU A 61 -3.51 -21.60 -18.64
C LEU A 61 -3.32 -20.34 -17.79
N CYS A 62 -4.29 -19.99 -16.95
CA CYS A 62 -4.19 -18.84 -16.04
C CYS A 62 -4.46 -19.28 -14.60
N ARG A 63 -3.47 -19.08 -13.73
CA ARG A 63 -3.57 -19.48 -12.31
C ARG A 63 -4.37 -18.50 -11.46
N ASN A 64 -4.50 -17.25 -11.89
CA ASN A 64 -5.22 -16.22 -11.13
C ASN A 64 -6.74 -16.41 -11.22
N CYS A 65 -7.26 -16.85 -12.37
CA CYS A 65 -8.70 -17.08 -12.55
C CYS A 65 -9.07 -18.56 -12.78
N GLY A 66 -8.08 -19.46 -12.80
CA GLY A 66 -8.30 -20.89 -13.04
C GLY A 66 -8.52 -21.29 -14.51
N LEU A 67 -8.45 -20.33 -15.46
CA LEU A 67 -8.71 -20.59 -16.88
C LEU A 67 -7.88 -21.76 -17.39
N THR A 68 -8.55 -22.76 -17.94
CA THR A 68 -7.96 -23.95 -18.55
C THR A 68 -7.88 -23.84 -20.06
N ASN A 69 -7.14 -24.74 -20.70
CA ASN A 69 -7.14 -24.90 -22.16
C ASN A 69 -8.53 -25.27 -22.71
N HIS A 70 -9.34 -26.00 -21.96
CA HIS A 70 -10.71 -26.31 -22.35
C HIS A 70 -11.56 -25.03 -22.39
N GLU A 71 -11.55 -24.25 -21.31
CA GLU A 71 -12.29 -22.98 -21.23
C GLU A 71 -11.75 -21.95 -22.22
N ALA A 72 -10.44 -21.90 -22.45
CA ALA A 72 -9.84 -21.00 -23.44
C ALA A 72 -10.16 -21.38 -24.89
N ALA A 73 -10.49 -22.64 -25.15
CA ALA A 73 -11.01 -23.07 -26.46
C ALA A 73 -12.50 -22.73 -26.64
N THR A 74 -13.18 -22.29 -25.58
CA THR A 74 -14.54 -21.76 -25.70
C THR A 74 -14.52 -20.30 -26.15
N GLY A 75 -15.60 -19.82 -26.77
CA GLY A 75 -15.73 -18.42 -27.22
C GLY A 75 -15.84 -17.38 -26.09
N TYR A 76 -15.48 -17.73 -24.85
CA TYR A 76 -15.56 -16.80 -23.72
C TYR A 76 -14.33 -15.88 -23.67
N THR A 77 -14.59 -14.58 -23.55
CA THR A 77 -13.55 -13.56 -23.33
C THR A 77 -13.87 -12.78 -22.06
N SER A 78 -12.99 -12.87 -21.05
CA SER A 78 -13.21 -12.16 -19.79
C SER A 78 -13.27 -10.64 -20.00
N ARG A 79 -14.29 -10.02 -19.41
CA ARG A 79 -14.47 -8.55 -19.33
C ARG A 79 -13.95 -7.99 -18.01
N ILE A 80 -13.44 -8.87 -17.15
CA ILE A 80 -12.74 -8.55 -15.91
C ILE A 80 -11.26 -8.59 -16.23
N LYS A 81 -10.57 -7.46 -16.04
CA LYS A 81 -9.15 -7.31 -16.39
C LYS A 81 -8.35 -6.96 -15.14
N LEU A 82 -7.18 -7.56 -15.01
CA LEU A 82 -6.27 -7.20 -13.93
C LEU A 82 -5.71 -5.79 -14.21
N LYS A 83 -5.90 -4.88 -13.26
CA LYS A 83 -5.43 -3.50 -13.37
C LYS A 83 -4.16 -3.27 -12.57
N TYR A 84 -4.11 -3.84 -11.38
CA TYR A 84 -3.01 -3.63 -10.45
C TYR A 84 -2.83 -4.86 -9.57
N VAL A 85 -1.57 -5.18 -9.23
CA VAL A 85 -1.20 -6.22 -8.26
C VAL A 85 -0.16 -5.62 -7.33
N ARG A 86 -0.33 -5.85 -6.03
CA ARG A 86 0.66 -5.52 -5.02
C ARG A 86 0.59 -6.57 -3.92
N PHE A 87 1.71 -7.25 -3.69
CA PHE A 87 1.77 -8.42 -2.79
C PHE A 87 0.65 -9.42 -3.13
N ASN A 88 -0.08 -9.91 -2.13
CA ASN A 88 -1.24 -10.79 -2.30
C ASN A 88 -2.56 -10.02 -2.33
N SER A 89 -2.58 -8.89 -3.05
CA SER A 89 -3.78 -8.13 -3.35
C SER A 89 -3.82 -7.73 -4.83
N ALA A 90 -5.01 -7.67 -5.39
CA ALA A 90 -5.24 -7.30 -6.77
C ALA A 90 -6.42 -6.33 -6.92
N ILE A 91 -6.33 -5.42 -7.88
CA ILE A 91 -7.46 -4.62 -8.34
C ILE A 91 -7.82 -5.09 -9.74
N TRP A 92 -9.08 -5.43 -9.92
CA TRP A 92 -9.66 -5.86 -11.17
C TRP A 92 -10.63 -4.81 -11.70
N GLU A 93 -10.53 -4.49 -12.98
CA GLU A 93 -11.47 -3.65 -13.69
C GLU A 93 -12.71 -4.43 -14.11
N LEU A 94 -13.89 -3.95 -13.71
CA LEU A 94 -15.16 -4.54 -14.09
C LEU A 94 -15.77 -3.71 -15.23
N GLY A 95 -15.70 -4.24 -16.46
CA GLY A 95 -16.19 -3.55 -17.67
C GLY A 95 -15.11 -2.83 -18.49
N GLY A 96 -13.83 -3.16 -18.27
CA GLY A 96 -12.70 -2.59 -19.02
C GLY A 96 -12.12 -1.30 -18.40
N PRO A 97 -11.20 -0.63 -19.12
CA PRO A 97 -10.47 0.54 -18.62
C PRO A 97 -11.37 1.70 -18.19
N ASP A 98 -12.52 1.86 -18.86
CA ASP A 98 -13.52 2.90 -18.59
C ASP A 98 -14.71 2.38 -17.76
N GLY A 99 -14.62 1.13 -17.27
CA GLY A 99 -15.64 0.53 -16.43
C GLY A 99 -15.87 1.33 -15.15
N PRO A 100 -17.12 1.47 -14.69
CA PRO A 100 -17.45 2.29 -13.52
C PRO A 100 -17.11 1.61 -12.19
N TRP A 101 -16.75 0.32 -12.22
CA TRP A 101 -16.50 -0.48 -11.02
C TRP A 101 -15.12 -1.13 -11.06
N LEU A 102 -14.52 -1.21 -9.87
CA LEU A 102 -13.31 -1.95 -9.58
C LEU A 102 -13.64 -3.02 -8.53
N LEU A 103 -12.96 -4.15 -8.59
CA LEU A 103 -12.99 -5.18 -7.56
C LEU A 103 -11.61 -5.26 -6.93
N ARG A 104 -11.50 -4.92 -5.65
CA ARG A 104 -10.32 -5.17 -4.83
C ARG A 104 -10.44 -6.57 -4.22
N ASP A 105 -9.45 -7.39 -4.48
CA ASP A 105 -9.26 -8.73 -3.93
C ASP A 105 -8.07 -8.65 -2.98
N GLU A 106 -8.29 -8.88 -1.68
CA GLU A 106 -7.27 -8.65 -0.65
C GLU A 106 -7.38 -9.63 0.52
N LEU A 107 -6.27 -9.82 1.21
CA LEU A 107 -6.23 -10.61 2.45
C LEU A 107 -7.05 -9.94 3.57
N ASN A 108 -7.73 -10.77 4.37
CA ASN A 108 -8.38 -10.33 5.61
C ASN A 108 -7.45 -10.56 6.80
N ILE A 109 -6.51 -9.64 7.01
CA ILE A 109 -5.61 -9.71 8.17
C ILE A 109 -6.19 -8.86 9.30
N PRO A 110 -6.52 -9.46 10.46
CA PRO A 110 -6.90 -8.71 11.65
C PRO A 110 -5.83 -7.65 11.97
N ASP A 111 -6.28 -6.44 12.30
CA ASP A 111 -5.41 -5.30 12.69
C ASP A 111 -4.40 -4.77 11.66
N TYR A 112 -4.37 -5.31 10.44
CA TYR A 112 -3.57 -4.73 9.36
C TYR A 112 -4.23 -3.46 8.80
N HIS A 113 -3.48 -2.35 8.78
CA HIS A 113 -3.98 -1.03 8.39
C HIS A 113 -4.52 -1.00 6.95
N MET A 114 -3.89 -1.72 6.00
CA MET A 114 -4.35 -1.74 4.60
C MET A 114 -5.78 -2.30 4.40
N THR A 115 -6.34 -3.00 5.39
CA THR A 115 -7.70 -3.57 5.32
C THR A 115 -8.80 -2.62 5.83
N LYS A 116 -8.44 -1.40 6.23
CA LYS A 116 -9.32 -0.48 6.98
C LYS A 116 -10.00 0.60 6.13
N ASP A 117 -9.61 0.77 4.87
CA ASP A 117 -10.21 1.75 3.95
C ASP A 117 -11.74 1.63 3.91
N TYR A 118 -12.28 0.42 3.70
CA TYR A 118 -13.73 0.19 3.69
C TYR A 118 -14.41 0.63 5.00
N THR A 119 -13.83 0.30 6.15
CA THR A 119 -14.38 0.61 7.47
C THR A 119 -14.42 2.11 7.69
N THR A 120 -13.33 2.82 7.37
CA THR A 120 -13.26 4.28 7.49
C THR A 120 -14.24 4.97 6.56
N GLN A 121 -14.29 4.58 5.28
CA GLN A 121 -15.23 5.19 4.35
C GLN A 121 -16.68 4.89 4.69
N LYS A 122 -16.99 3.70 5.23
CA LYS A 122 -18.32 3.37 5.75
C LYS A 122 -18.71 4.31 6.88
N PHE A 123 -17.84 4.48 7.87
CA PHE A 123 -18.05 5.43 8.96
C PHE A 123 -18.31 6.85 8.43
N LEU A 124 -17.46 7.36 7.53
CA LEU A 124 -17.60 8.70 6.98
C LEU A 124 -18.89 8.92 6.17
N ARG A 125 -19.37 7.89 5.46
CA ARG A 125 -20.68 7.91 4.77
C ARG A 125 -21.84 7.94 5.77
N GLU A 126 -21.84 7.05 6.75
CA GLU A 126 -22.89 6.94 7.77
C GLU A 126 -22.97 8.21 8.63
N ALA A 127 -21.82 8.78 8.96
CA ALA A 127 -21.70 10.04 9.69
C ALA A 127 -22.01 11.29 8.85
N LYS A 128 -22.31 11.13 7.54
CA LYS A 128 -22.61 12.23 6.60
C LYS A 128 -21.56 13.34 6.63
N SER A 129 -20.29 12.96 6.70
CA SER A 129 -19.14 13.88 6.77
C SER A 129 -19.09 14.92 5.63
N GLY A 130 -19.71 14.60 4.48
CA GLY A 130 -19.70 15.45 3.29
C GLY A 130 -18.33 15.55 2.62
N VAL A 131 -17.43 14.61 2.91
CA VAL A 131 -16.24 14.35 2.08
C VAL A 131 -16.67 13.51 0.86
N PRO A 132 -16.19 13.80 -0.37
CA PRO A 132 -16.52 13.00 -1.53
C PRO A 132 -15.82 11.65 -1.41
N LEU A 133 -16.60 10.57 -1.40
CA LEU A 133 -16.11 9.20 -1.27
C LEU A 133 -16.58 8.38 -2.46
N VAL A 134 -15.82 7.33 -2.78
CA VAL A 134 -16.28 6.32 -3.74
C VAL A 134 -17.36 5.45 -3.10
N GLU A 135 -18.25 4.91 -3.92
CA GLU A 135 -19.19 3.87 -3.46
C GLU A 135 -18.43 2.57 -3.21
N MET A 136 -18.77 1.84 -2.14
CA MET A 136 -18.11 0.59 -1.79
C MET A 136 -19.07 -0.45 -1.22
N HIS A 137 -18.90 -1.70 -1.66
CA HIS A 137 -19.61 -2.88 -1.20
C HIS A 137 -18.60 -3.98 -0.87
N ARG A 138 -18.57 -4.43 0.38
CA ARG A 138 -17.64 -5.48 0.84
C ARG A 138 -18.34 -6.81 0.95
N PHE A 139 -17.68 -7.84 0.46
CA PHE A 139 -18.09 -9.24 0.50
C PHE A 139 -17.01 -10.03 1.25
N GLY A 140 -17.45 -10.91 2.15
CA GLY A 140 -16.58 -11.68 3.03
C GLY A 140 -16.88 -11.43 4.51
N GLY A 141 -16.93 -12.50 5.29
CA GLY A 141 -17.14 -12.47 6.74
C GLY A 141 -15.88 -12.13 7.55
N LYS A 142 -16.06 -11.76 8.82
CA LYS A 142 -14.98 -11.46 9.77
C LYS A 142 -13.98 -12.61 9.92
N ASP A 143 -14.43 -13.85 9.75
CA ASP A 143 -13.65 -15.08 9.90
C ASP A 143 -13.10 -15.62 8.56
N GLU A 144 -13.39 -14.96 7.43
CA GLU A 144 -12.84 -15.34 6.13
C GLU A 144 -11.41 -14.84 6.01
N LYS A 145 -10.54 -15.59 5.31
CA LYS A 145 -9.13 -15.22 5.10
C LYS A 145 -8.92 -14.12 4.05
N PHE A 146 -9.97 -13.78 3.32
CA PHE A 146 -9.95 -12.86 2.19
C PHE A 146 -11.18 -11.96 2.26
N ASN A 147 -11.08 -10.78 1.65
CA ASN A 147 -12.22 -9.91 1.39
C ASN A 147 -12.23 -9.49 -0.06
N PHE A 148 -13.44 -9.28 -0.57
CA PHE A 148 -13.66 -8.66 -1.85
C PHE A 148 -14.37 -7.33 -1.64
N THR A 149 -13.78 -6.23 -2.08
CA THR A 149 -14.41 -4.91 -2.03
C THR A 149 -14.68 -4.44 -3.44
N MET A 150 -15.95 -4.42 -3.83
CA MET A 150 -16.38 -3.78 -5.07
C MET A 150 -16.53 -2.28 -4.82
N MET A 151 -15.87 -1.44 -5.62
CA MET A 151 -15.85 0.01 -5.43
C MET A 151 -16.05 0.76 -6.74
N SER A 152 -16.77 1.87 -6.70
CA SER A 152 -16.92 2.72 -7.88
C SER A 152 -15.57 3.36 -8.24
N ARG A 153 -15.28 3.51 -9.52
CA ARG A 153 -14.14 4.29 -9.99
C ARG A 153 -14.34 5.76 -9.61
N ALA A 154 -13.32 6.38 -9.02
CA ALA A 154 -13.32 7.81 -8.77
C ALA A 154 -13.49 8.58 -10.10
N LYS A 155 -14.43 9.54 -10.14
CA LYS A 155 -14.70 10.33 -11.35
C LYS A 155 -13.54 11.30 -11.61
N GLY A 156 -13.05 11.36 -12.84
CA GLY A 156 -12.00 12.31 -13.24
C GLY A 156 -10.59 11.74 -13.14
N LYS A 157 -9.61 12.59 -12.85
CA LYS A 157 -8.19 12.21 -12.70
C LYS A 157 -7.67 12.65 -11.33
N SER A 158 -6.57 12.06 -10.87
CA SER A 158 -5.90 12.54 -9.66
C SER A 158 -5.34 13.95 -9.88
N VAL A 159 -5.17 14.71 -8.80
CA VAL A 159 -4.53 16.03 -8.87
C VAL A 159 -3.09 15.89 -9.35
N ASP A 160 -2.39 14.84 -8.89
CA ASP A 160 -1.00 14.57 -9.28
C ASP A 160 -0.85 14.32 -10.78
N ASP A 161 -1.74 13.51 -11.38
CA ASP A 161 -1.74 13.26 -12.82
C ASP A 161 -1.95 14.56 -13.60
N LEU A 162 -2.94 15.36 -13.21
CA LEU A 162 -3.27 16.60 -13.93
C LEU A 162 -2.19 17.68 -13.76
N TRP A 163 -1.54 17.73 -12.61
CA TRP A 163 -0.43 18.64 -12.35
C TRP A 163 0.80 18.22 -13.17
N SER A 164 1.14 16.93 -13.17
CA SER A 164 2.25 16.36 -13.95
C SER A 164 2.05 16.51 -15.46
N ASP A 165 0.80 16.40 -15.93
CA ASP A 165 0.41 16.60 -17.33
C ASP A 165 0.41 18.10 -17.74
N GLY A 166 0.64 19.04 -16.80
CA GLY A 166 0.59 20.49 -17.07
C GLY A 166 -0.82 21.02 -17.37
N ILE A 167 -1.86 20.29 -16.94
CA ILE A 167 -3.27 20.64 -17.19
C ILE A 167 -3.80 21.62 -16.13
N LEU A 168 -3.36 21.47 -14.88
CA LEU A 168 -3.71 22.38 -13.79
C LEU A 168 -2.75 23.57 -13.74
N CYS A 169 -3.30 24.78 -13.59
CA CYS A 169 -2.52 25.96 -13.21
C CYS A 169 -2.53 26.17 -11.69
N ASP A 170 -1.68 27.08 -11.20
CA ASP A 170 -1.55 27.36 -9.77
C ASP A 170 -2.86 27.85 -9.14
N GLU A 171 -3.62 28.69 -9.84
CA GLU A 171 -4.91 29.19 -9.34
C GLU A 171 -5.94 28.07 -9.19
N GLN A 172 -5.98 27.13 -10.15
CA GLN A 172 -6.88 25.98 -10.10
C GLN A 172 -6.48 25.02 -8.98
N LEU A 173 -5.17 24.80 -8.78
CA LEU A 173 -4.66 24.00 -7.68
C LEU A 173 -5.00 24.65 -6.33
N ASP A 174 -4.94 25.97 -6.22
CA ASP A 174 -5.33 26.71 -5.03
C ASP A 174 -6.83 26.62 -4.72
N ASP A 175 -7.69 26.65 -5.74
CA ASP A 175 -9.13 26.41 -5.64
C ASP A 175 -9.43 24.98 -5.16
N ILE A 176 -8.73 23.98 -5.69
CA ILE A 176 -8.83 22.59 -5.24
C ILE A 176 -8.42 22.49 -3.76
N PHE A 177 -7.35 23.18 -3.38
CA PHE A 177 -6.87 23.20 -2.00
C PHE A 177 -7.86 23.88 -1.04
N LEU A 178 -8.64 24.88 -1.51
CA LEU A 178 -9.72 25.49 -0.72
C LEU A 178 -10.86 24.50 -0.50
N GLY A 179 -11.28 23.79 -1.56
CA GLY A 179 -12.29 22.74 -1.43
C GLY A 179 -11.86 21.64 -0.46
N LEU A 180 -10.59 21.23 -0.51
CA LEU A 180 -10.03 20.22 0.39
C LEU A 180 -10.08 20.66 1.86
N GLU A 181 -9.71 21.91 2.15
CA GLU A 181 -9.80 22.50 3.49
C GLU A 181 -11.23 22.41 4.05
N GLU A 182 -12.24 22.75 3.23
CA GLU A 182 -13.64 22.68 3.66
C GLU A 182 -14.07 21.26 4.03
N HIS A 183 -13.66 20.26 3.23
CA HIS A 183 -13.95 18.85 3.53
C HIS A 183 -13.27 18.42 4.83
N PHE A 184 -11.99 18.73 5.02
CA PHE A 184 -11.24 18.29 6.19
C PHE A 184 -11.60 19.04 7.47
N LYS A 185 -12.09 20.29 7.38
CA LYS A 185 -12.74 20.96 8.52
C LYS A 185 -13.93 20.17 9.06
N ARG A 186 -14.68 19.48 8.18
CA ARG A 186 -15.80 18.61 8.58
C ARG A 186 -15.32 17.28 9.12
N VAL A 187 -14.35 16.64 8.46
CA VAL A 187 -13.75 15.37 8.94
C VAL A 187 -13.16 15.54 10.35
N ARG A 188 -12.50 16.66 10.63
CA ARG A 188 -11.89 16.93 11.93
C ARG A 188 -12.88 17.25 13.06
N GLN A 189 -14.17 17.38 12.76
CA GLN A 189 -15.20 17.43 13.81
C GLN A 189 -15.36 16.08 14.51
N PHE A 190 -14.97 14.99 13.85
CA PHE A 190 -14.87 13.69 14.49
C PHE A 190 -13.63 13.67 15.36
N THR A 191 -13.85 13.65 16.68
CA THR A 191 -12.79 13.61 17.67
C THR A 191 -12.88 12.36 18.53
N SER A 192 -11.76 12.00 19.13
CA SER A 192 -11.65 10.90 20.08
C SER A 192 -10.79 11.33 21.28
N PRO A 193 -11.10 10.86 22.50
CA PRO A 193 -10.24 11.06 23.66
C PRO A 193 -8.94 10.23 23.59
N TYR A 194 -8.88 9.24 22.68
CA TYR A 194 -7.72 8.36 22.49
C TYR A 194 -7.30 8.30 21.02
N MET A 195 -6.03 8.04 20.78
CA MET A 195 -5.56 7.58 19.48
C MET A 195 -6.11 6.18 19.23
N GLN A 196 -6.94 6.05 18.20
CA GLN A 196 -7.60 4.79 17.85
C GLN A 196 -8.17 4.86 16.42
N ARG A 197 -8.55 3.71 15.87
CA ARG A 197 -9.27 3.61 14.61
C ARG A 197 -10.72 4.08 14.77
N VAL A 198 -11.41 4.29 13.65
CA VAL A 198 -12.85 4.66 13.66
C VAL A 198 -13.75 3.59 14.28
N ASP A 199 -13.31 2.33 14.30
CA ASP A 199 -13.99 1.20 14.93
C ASP A 199 -13.61 1.01 16.41
N GLY A 200 -12.80 1.91 16.98
CA GLY A 200 -12.27 1.84 18.34
C GLY A 200 -11.08 0.89 18.51
N GLY A 201 -10.63 0.25 17.43
CA GLY A 201 -9.44 -0.60 17.48
C GLY A 201 -8.13 0.18 17.58
N GLU A 202 -7.05 -0.52 17.90
CA GLU A 202 -5.72 0.06 18.09
C GLU A 202 -5.11 0.56 16.78
N LEU A 203 -4.37 1.67 16.81
CA LEU A 203 -3.62 2.18 15.66
C LEU A 203 -2.19 1.65 15.66
N LEU A 204 -1.69 1.40 14.46
CA LEU A 204 -0.28 1.14 14.20
C LEU A 204 0.36 2.40 13.63
N ASP A 205 1.58 2.67 14.08
CA ASP A 205 2.33 3.88 13.76
C ASP A 205 2.98 3.80 12.38
N CYS A 206 2.31 4.34 11.37
CA CYS A 206 2.85 4.52 10.03
C CYS A 206 3.62 5.85 9.83
N HIS A 207 3.82 6.64 10.90
CA HIS A 207 4.33 8.02 10.78
C HIS A 207 5.73 8.23 11.37
N ILE A 208 5.96 7.79 12.61
CA ILE A 208 7.24 7.99 13.32
C ILE A 208 8.02 6.68 13.33
N GLY A 209 7.40 5.64 13.90
CA GLY A 209 7.89 4.28 14.01
C GLY A 209 7.57 3.41 12.80
N ASN A 210 7.68 3.97 11.60
CA ASN A 210 7.34 3.25 10.37
C ASN A 210 8.47 2.30 9.94
N CYS A 211 8.10 1.10 9.47
CA CYS A 211 9.05 0.18 8.83
C CYS A 211 8.63 0.01 7.37
N ASN A 212 9.36 0.62 6.44
CA ASN A 212 9.03 0.65 5.01
C ASN A 212 7.60 1.14 4.71
N GLY A 213 7.11 2.12 5.47
CA GLY A 213 5.75 2.67 5.32
C GLY A 213 4.65 1.83 5.97
N PHE A 214 4.98 0.71 6.62
CA PHE A 214 4.03 -0.09 7.40
C PHE A 214 4.10 0.28 8.88
N GLY A 215 2.93 0.45 9.50
CA GLY A 215 2.84 0.59 10.96
C GLY A 215 3.17 -0.73 11.64
N CYS A 216 4.27 -0.77 12.37
CA CYS A 216 4.77 -1.97 13.05
C CYS A 216 4.77 -1.79 14.59
N VAL A 217 4.79 -0.54 15.06
CA VAL A 217 4.70 -0.17 16.47
C VAL A 217 3.29 0.32 16.77
N LYS A 218 2.75 -0.01 17.94
CA LYS A 218 1.45 0.51 18.38
C LYS A 218 1.58 1.97 18.76
N THR A 219 0.61 2.81 18.38
CA THR A 219 0.58 4.20 18.84
C THR A 219 0.16 4.30 20.31
N GLY A 220 -0.49 3.27 20.88
CA GLY A 220 -1.18 3.40 22.17
C GLY A 220 -2.31 4.42 22.11
N ARG A 221 -2.81 4.82 23.29
CA ARG A 221 -3.97 5.71 23.44
C ARG A 221 -3.64 7.20 23.40
N ASN A 222 -2.40 7.58 23.65
CA ASN A 222 -1.93 8.97 23.69
C ASN A 222 -0.43 9.06 23.37
N GLU A 223 0.10 10.27 23.28
CA GLU A 223 1.50 10.51 22.90
C GLU A 223 2.49 9.94 23.91
N GLU A 224 2.12 9.82 25.19
CA GLU A 224 2.98 9.20 26.20
C GLU A 224 3.12 7.70 25.91
N GLU A 225 2.01 6.98 25.75
CA GLU A 225 2.02 5.55 25.37
C GLU A 225 2.70 5.33 24.01
N TRP A 226 2.50 6.24 23.06
CA TRP A 226 3.17 6.19 21.76
C TRP A 226 4.69 6.23 21.91
N LEU A 227 5.19 7.20 22.67
CA LEU A 227 6.61 7.36 22.92
C LEU A 227 7.18 6.23 23.78
N GLU A 228 6.41 5.67 24.71
CA GLU A 228 6.80 4.45 25.43
C GLU A 228 6.99 3.29 24.46
N ASN A 229 6.06 3.07 23.53
CA ASN A 229 6.19 2.00 22.53
C ASN A 229 7.38 2.21 21.58
N LEU A 230 7.78 3.46 21.31
CA LEU A 230 8.98 3.79 20.52
C LEU A 230 10.28 3.71 21.34
N THR A 231 10.20 3.72 22.68
CA THR A 231 11.36 3.84 23.58
C THR A 231 12.40 2.72 23.41
N PRO A 232 12.04 1.43 23.27
CA PRO A 232 13.01 0.37 23.05
C PRO A 232 13.92 0.65 21.84
N GLY A 233 13.33 0.98 20.69
CA GLY A 233 14.05 1.32 19.46
C GLY A 233 14.91 2.58 19.61
N MET A 234 14.39 3.62 20.27
CA MET A 234 15.16 4.85 20.53
C MET A 234 16.38 4.60 21.43
N ARG A 235 16.18 3.87 22.54
CA ARG A 235 17.24 3.54 23.52
C ARG A 235 18.33 2.72 22.86
N LYS A 236 17.95 1.73 22.05
CA LYS A 236 18.84 0.91 21.24
C LYS A 236 19.68 1.77 20.28
N GLY A 237 19.06 2.64 19.49
CA GLY A 237 19.78 3.48 18.52
C GLY A 237 20.82 4.39 19.18
N LEU A 238 20.48 5.01 20.30
CA LEU A 238 21.38 5.87 21.07
C LEU A 238 22.55 5.08 21.69
N LEU A 239 22.27 3.94 22.31
CA LEU A 239 23.30 3.11 22.94
C LEU A 239 24.21 2.45 21.90
N TYR A 240 23.67 2.01 20.77
CA TYR A 240 24.46 1.46 19.68
C TYR A 240 25.45 2.50 19.13
N GLY A 241 24.99 3.73 18.95
CA GLY A 241 25.85 4.84 18.55
C GLY A 241 27.04 5.10 19.49
N ARG A 242 26.86 4.89 20.80
CA ARG A 242 27.95 4.98 21.80
C ARG A 242 28.86 3.77 21.76
N TRP A 243 28.26 2.59 21.66
CA TRP A 243 28.95 1.30 21.59
C TRP A 243 29.97 1.26 20.45
N VAL A 244 29.57 1.67 19.23
CA VAL A 244 30.45 1.67 18.07
C VAL A 244 31.57 2.72 18.13
N ARG A 245 31.36 3.84 18.84
CA ARG A 245 32.33 4.95 18.91
C ARG A 245 33.33 4.80 20.05
N ASN A 246 33.01 4.03 21.10
CA ASN A 246 33.82 4.03 22.32
C ASN A 246 34.20 2.61 22.76
N LYS A 247 35.38 2.19 22.30
CA LYS A 247 35.97 0.90 22.68
C LYS A 247 36.27 0.77 24.18
N ALA A 248 36.44 1.87 24.92
CA ALA A 248 36.71 1.82 26.36
C ALA A 248 35.49 1.33 27.15
N GLY A 249 34.27 1.70 26.72
CA GLY A 249 33.05 1.16 27.33
C GLY A 249 32.82 -0.33 27.08
N LEU A 250 33.51 -0.94 26.12
CA LEU A 250 33.47 -2.40 25.94
C LEU A 250 34.18 -3.15 27.08
N GLN A 251 35.11 -2.48 27.78
CA GLN A 251 35.96 -3.09 28.81
C GLN A 251 35.57 -2.66 30.23
N ASP A 252 34.90 -1.51 30.38
CA ASP A 252 34.53 -0.93 31.67
C ASP A 252 33.01 -0.91 31.88
N PRO A 253 32.46 -1.74 32.79
CA PRO A 253 31.04 -1.71 33.15
C PRO A 253 30.56 -0.36 33.71
N ALA A 254 31.40 0.42 34.38
CA ALA A 254 31.02 1.72 34.92
C ALA A 254 30.74 2.73 33.80
N VAL A 255 31.54 2.68 32.72
CA VAL A 255 31.31 3.50 31.52
C VAL A 255 29.99 3.12 30.84
N ARG A 256 29.67 1.82 30.75
CA ARG A 256 28.37 1.36 30.22
C ARG A 256 27.21 1.83 31.09
N GLY A 257 27.34 1.76 32.41
CA GLY A 257 26.33 2.30 33.34
C GLY A 257 26.09 3.79 33.15
N ALA A 258 27.16 4.57 32.92
CA ALA A 258 27.04 5.99 32.61
C ALA A 258 26.31 6.24 31.28
N TRP A 259 26.57 5.42 30.24
CA TRP A 259 25.85 5.54 28.97
C TRP A 259 24.36 5.33 29.10
N VAL A 260 23.96 4.29 29.85
CA VAL A 260 22.55 4.00 30.09
C VAL A 260 21.86 5.19 30.74
N LYS A 261 22.46 5.73 31.82
CA LYS A 261 21.92 6.91 32.51
C LYS A 261 21.75 8.10 31.57
N ASP A 262 22.80 8.45 30.82
CA ASP A 262 22.73 9.60 29.92
C ASP A 262 21.71 9.41 28.79
N VAL A 263 21.56 8.18 28.26
CA VAL A 263 20.58 7.87 27.21
C VAL A 263 19.17 7.98 27.78
N ASP A 264 18.92 7.45 28.97
CA ASP A 264 17.62 7.52 29.62
C ASP A 264 17.26 9.00 29.92
N GLU A 265 18.21 9.81 30.37
CA GLU A 265 18.03 11.28 30.51
C GLU A 265 17.75 11.97 29.17
N GLN A 266 18.37 11.52 28.08
CA GLN A 266 18.11 12.05 26.74
C GLN A 266 16.71 11.70 26.25
N ILE A 267 16.24 10.47 26.48
CA ILE A 267 14.89 10.01 26.14
C ILE A 267 13.85 10.83 26.92
N VAL A 268 14.08 11.07 28.22
CA VAL A 268 13.20 11.94 29.01
C VAL A 268 13.07 13.33 28.40
N LYS A 269 14.18 13.93 27.93
CA LYS A 269 14.16 15.23 27.26
C LYS A 269 13.41 15.19 25.92
N LEU A 270 13.57 14.12 25.13
CA LEU A 270 12.84 13.94 23.88
C LEU A 270 11.33 13.86 24.14
N LYS A 271 10.92 13.03 25.10
CA LYS A 271 9.52 12.88 25.49
C LYS A 271 8.92 14.18 26.00
N ALA A 272 9.65 14.94 26.82
CA ALA A 272 9.20 16.22 27.35
C ALA A 272 9.01 17.30 26.26
N ASN A 273 9.79 17.25 25.18
CA ASN A 273 9.71 18.18 24.05
C ASN A 273 8.72 17.75 22.97
N PHE A 274 8.21 16.52 23.04
CA PHE A 274 7.29 16.00 22.04
C PHE A 274 5.93 16.73 22.14
N PRO A 275 5.33 17.11 21.00
CA PRO A 275 4.10 17.88 21.03
C PRO A 275 2.93 17.09 21.59
N LYS A 276 2.14 17.77 22.43
CA LYS A 276 0.84 17.29 22.88
C LYS A 276 -0.23 17.66 21.85
N GLY A 277 -1.17 16.77 21.62
CA GLY A 277 -2.06 16.82 20.44
C GLY A 277 -3.53 16.49 20.68
N GLY A 278 -3.97 16.31 21.92
CA GLY A 278 -5.39 16.06 22.25
C GLY A 278 -6.28 17.33 22.19
N PRO A 279 -7.57 17.22 21.78
CA PRO A 279 -8.26 15.99 21.38
C PRO A 279 -7.81 15.49 20.00
N TYR A 280 -7.75 14.17 19.84
CA TYR A 280 -7.35 13.54 18.58
C TYR A 280 -8.47 13.68 17.56
N VAL A 281 -8.12 14.10 16.35
CA VAL A 281 -9.06 14.32 15.25
C VAL A 281 -8.93 13.18 14.25
N LEU A 282 -10.01 12.86 13.54
CA LEU A 282 -9.91 11.92 12.43
C LEU A 282 -9.04 12.52 11.32
N THR A 283 -7.95 11.83 11.01
CA THR A 283 -7.01 12.13 9.92
C THR A 283 -7.13 11.08 8.82
N HIS A 284 -6.76 11.44 7.60
CA HIS A 284 -6.63 10.51 6.48
C HIS A 284 -5.41 9.61 6.63
N GLY A 285 -4.30 10.14 7.16
CA GLY A 285 -3.05 9.41 7.39
C GLY A 285 -2.12 9.28 6.17
N ASP A 286 -2.61 9.56 4.96
CA ASP A 286 -1.80 9.57 3.72
C ASP A 286 -2.44 10.49 2.67
N LEU A 287 -2.73 11.73 3.07
CA LEU A 287 -3.36 12.70 2.18
C LEU A 287 -2.33 13.32 1.24
N ASN A 288 -2.25 12.80 0.02
CA ASN A 288 -1.38 13.33 -1.03
C ASN A 288 -2.17 13.57 -2.33
N TRP A 289 -1.55 14.23 -3.31
CA TRP A 289 -2.22 14.62 -4.55
C TRP A 289 -2.70 13.46 -5.43
N SER A 290 -2.10 12.27 -5.28
CA SER A 290 -2.52 11.06 -6.00
C SER A 290 -3.81 10.47 -5.42
N ASN A 291 -4.12 10.77 -4.16
CA ASN A 291 -5.32 10.30 -3.45
C ASN A 291 -6.53 11.25 -3.59
N ILE A 292 -6.36 12.38 -4.29
CA ILE A 292 -7.42 13.38 -4.50
C ILE A 292 -7.80 13.38 -5.97
N PHE A 293 -9.06 13.05 -6.27
CA PHE A 293 -9.60 13.05 -7.62
C PHE A 293 -10.42 14.30 -7.88
N VAL A 294 -10.25 14.88 -9.06
CA VAL A 294 -10.98 16.07 -9.50
C VAL A 294 -11.54 15.89 -10.91
N SER A 295 -12.64 16.59 -11.17
CA SER A 295 -13.28 16.64 -12.49
C SER A 295 -13.79 18.04 -12.76
N ASN A 296 -13.61 18.51 -14.00
CA ASN A 296 -14.26 19.71 -14.52
C ASN A 296 -15.54 19.41 -15.33
N ASP A 297 -15.96 18.15 -15.36
CA ASP A 297 -17.26 17.73 -15.91
C ASP A 297 -18.41 18.14 -14.98
N ASN A 298 -18.68 19.43 -14.98
CA ASN A 298 -19.80 20.11 -14.33
C ASN A 298 -20.16 21.37 -15.14
N ALA A 299 -21.32 21.97 -14.84
CA ALA A 299 -21.85 23.12 -15.58
C ALA A 299 -20.91 24.34 -15.58
N GLU A 300 -20.13 24.53 -14.51
CA GLU A 300 -19.19 25.65 -14.36
C GLU A 300 -17.85 25.41 -15.06
N ARG A 301 -17.58 24.18 -15.54
CA ARG A 301 -16.29 23.76 -16.11
C ARG A 301 -15.09 24.04 -15.20
N LYS A 302 -15.31 24.01 -13.89
CA LYS A 302 -14.26 24.19 -12.87
C LYS A 302 -13.84 22.86 -12.27
N TRP A 303 -12.56 22.70 -11.95
CA TRP A 303 -12.08 21.53 -11.23
C TRP A 303 -12.71 21.48 -9.83
N LYS A 304 -13.44 20.41 -9.54
CA LYS A 304 -14.02 20.14 -8.21
C LYS A 304 -13.61 18.75 -7.76
N ILE A 305 -13.39 18.59 -6.45
CA ILE A 305 -13.07 17.30 -5.83
C ILE A 305 -14.26 16.36 -6.00
N THR A 306 -14.01 15.20 -6.57
CA THR A 306 -14.99 14.14 -6.84
C THR A 306 -14.82 12.94 -5.95
N ALA A 307 -13.60 12.66 -5.49
CA ALA A 307 -13.32 11.63 -4.50
C ALA A 307 -12.03 11.92 -3.74
N VAL A 308 -11.99 11.51 -2.48
CA VAL A 308 -10.77 11.28 -1.70
C VAL A 308 -10.73 9.79 -1.39
N ILE A 309 -9.67 9.12 -1.83
CA ILE A 309 -9.53 7.67 -1.75
C ILE A 309 -8.36 7.27 -0.83
N ASP A 310 -8.23 5.97 -0.56
CA ASP A 310 -7.10 5.38 0.15
C ASP A 310 -7.04 5.73 1.65
N TRP A 311 -8.16 5.52 2.35
CA TRP A 311 -8.32 5.80 3.79
C TRP A 311 -7.75 4.68 4.68
N GLU A 312 -6.77 3.93 4.20
CA GLU A 312 -6.26 2.74 4.88
C GLU A 312 -5.39 3.05 6.12
N THR A 313 -4.75 4.22 6.13
CA THR A 313 -3.96 4.73 7.26
C THR A 313 -4.76 5.68 8.16
N ALA A 314 -6.06 5.83 7.91
CA ALA A 314 -6.89 6.78 8.63
C ALA A 314 -7.16 6.36 10.08
N GLY A 315 -7.23 7.36 10.96
CA GLY A 315 -7.41 7.14 12.39
C GLY A 315 -7.57 8.44 13.16
N TYR A 316 -7.90 8.34 14.44
CA TYR A 316 -7.85 9.48 15.35
C TYR A 316 -6.40 9.69 15.77
N PHE A 317 -5.78 10.74 15.23
CA PHE A 317 -4.39 11.12 15.52
C PHE A 317 -4.33 12.58 16.00
N PRO A 318 -3.19 13.03 16.55
CA PRO A 318 -2.94 14.44 16.70
C PRO A 318 -3.12 15.17 15.38
N TRP A 319 -3.75 16.34 15.39
CA TRP A 319 -4.07 17.11 14.17
C TRP A 319 -2.85 17.37 13.26
N TRP A 320 -1.66 17.44 13.83
CA TRP A 320 -0.42 17.70 13.13
C TRP A 320 0.05 16.50 12.30
N VAL A 321 -0.43 15.28 12.59
CA VAL A 321 -0.08 14.07 11.84
C VAL A 321 -0.49 14.23 10.38
N GLU A 322 -1.72 14.70 10.13
CA GLU A 322 -2.21 14.96 8.78
C GLU A 322 -1.24 15.84 7.98
N LEU A 323 -0.73 16.91 8.59
CA LEU A 323 0.20 17.81 7.91
C LEU A 323 1.52 17.14 7.62
N LEU A 324 2.09 16.41 8.59
CA LEU A 324 3.36 15.72 8.42
C LEU A 324 3.32 14.58 7.41
N SER A 325 2.23 13.83 7.38
CA SER A 325 2.04 12.71 6.45
C SER A 325 1.56 13.17 5.07
N SER A 326 1.08 14.41 4.95
CA SER A 326 0.56 14.91 3.69
C SER A 326 1.64 15.29 2.69
N GLY A 327 1.40 14.99 1.41
CA GLY A 327 2.13 15.59 0.29
C GLY A 327 1.83 17.08 0.09
N LEU A 328 1.04 17.69 0.98
CA LEU A 328 0.59 19.08 0.88
C LEU A 328 1.63 20.09 1.40
N LEU A 329 2.66 19.63 2.11
CA LEU A 329 3.71 20.48 2.66
C LEU A 329 4.63 21.13 1.62
N ASP A 330 4.57 20.70 0.36
CA ASP A 330 5.19 21.44 -0.76
C ASP A 330 4.67 22.89 -0.85
N LYS A 331 3.47 23.15 -0.31
CA LYS A 331 2.89 24.48 -0.09
C LYS A 331 2.73 24.79 1.41
N GLU A 332 3.78 24.57 2.22
CA GLU A 332 3.79 24.67 3.70
C GLU A 332 2.99 25.88 4.24
N GLU A 333 3.26 27.10 3.77
CA GLU A 333 2.59 28.29 4.29
C GLU A 333 1.06 28.25 4.14
N LYS A 334 0.58 27.74 3.01
CA LYS A 334 -0.85 27.58 2.72
C LYS A 334 -1.44 26.42 3.52
N ALA A 335 -0.72 25.31 3.64
CA ALA A 335 -1.16 24.18 4.46
C ALA A 335 -1.30 24.60 5.93
N LEU A 336 -0.33 25.32 6.47
CA LEU A 336 -0.36 25.81 7.84
C LEU A 336 -1.51 26.79 8.10
N SER A 337 -1.82 27.69 7.16
CA SER A 337 -2.90 28.66 7.36
C SER A 337 -4.29 28.03 7.37
N ARG A 338 -4.47 26.89 6.69
CA ARG A 338 -5.76 26.25 6.46
C ARG A 338 -6.04 25.08 7.39
N PHE A 339 -5.00 24.32 7.73
CA PHE A 339 -5.13 23.05 8.46
C PHE A 339 -4.58 23.12 9.89
N CYS A 340 -3.96 24.21 10.35
CA CYS A 340 -3.66 24.35 11.77
C CYS A 340 -4.91 24.72 12.57
N PRO A 341 -5.06 24.24 13.82
CA PRO A 341 -6.05 24.75 14.75
C PRO A 341 -5.92 26.27 14.93
N PRO A 342 -7.02 27.02 15.12
CA PRO A 342 -6.96 28.47 15.31
C PRO A 342 -6.09 28.92 16.50
N THR A 343 -5.90 28.04 17.48
CA THR A 343 -5.07 28.27 18.67
C THR A 343 -3.58 28.03 18.44
N PHE A 344 -3.18 27.49 17.29
CA PHE A 344 -1.79 27.17 16.99
C PHE A 344 -1.10 28.34 16.29
N GLU A 345 0.03 28.80 16.83
CA GLU A 345 0.80 29.87 16.21
C GLU A 345 1.77 29.29 15.16
N LYS A 346 1.72 29.80 13.93
CA LYS A 346 2.57 29.31 12.82
C LYS A 346 4.07 29.28 13.14
N LYS A 347 4.55 30.20 13.97
CA LYS A 347 5.97 30.26 14.39
C LYS A 347 6.40 29.00 15.16
N ASP A 348 5.45 28.30 15.78
CA ASP A 348 5.70 27.10 16.59
C ASP A 348 5.75 25.82 15.73
N TRP A 349 5.37 25.90 14.44
CA TRP A 349 5.45 24.78 13.50
C TRP A 349 6.85 24.20 13.40
N LYS A 350 7.85 25.04 13.08
CA LYS A 350 9.24 24.57 12.88
C LYS A 350 9.83 23.92 14.14
N PRO A 351 9.71 24.52 15.35
CA PRO A 351 10.10 23.85 16.59
C PRO A 351 9.39 22.51 16.80
N MET A 352 8.07 22.45 16.57
CA MET A 352 7.29 21.23 16.73
C MET A 352 7.73 20.11 15.77
N VAL A 353 7.86 20.42 14.47
CA VAL A 353 8.35 19.48 13.47
C VAL A 353 9.76 19.00 13.81
N LYS A 354 10.62 19.89 14.30
CA LYS A 354 11.96 19.51 14.75
C LYS A 354 11.89 18.50 15.88
N ALA A 355 11.06 18.73 16.89
CA ALA A 355 10.91 17.80 18.02
C ALA A 355 10.42 16.41 17.55
N ILE A 356 9.45 16.36 16.63
CA ILE A 356 8.97 15.10 16.05
C ILE A 356 10.06 14.41 15.23
N LYS A 357 10.77 15.15 14.37
CA LYS A 357 11.88 14.60 13.57
C LYS A 357 13.06 14.13 14.39
N ASP A 358 13.33 14.77 15.53
CA ASP A 358 14.37 14.32 16.46
C ASP A 358 14.01 12.93 17.04
N VAL A 359 12.74 12.70 17.40
CA VAL A 359 12.25 11.37 17.82
C VAL A 359 12.34 10.37 16.68
N GLN A 360 11.80 10.71 15.50
CA GLN A 360 11.80 9.84 14.32
C GLN A 360 13.22 9.41 13.96
N LYS A 361 14.16 10.34 13.84
CA LYS A 361 15.56 10.06 13.48
C LYS A 361 16.23 9.11 14.49
N ILE A 362 15.96 9.29 15.78
CA ILE A 362 16.54 8.45 16.81
C ILE A 362 15.93 7.05 16.75
N TRP A 363 14.60 6.96 16.60
CA TRP A 363 13.94 5.69 16.42
C TRP A 363 14.43 4.96 15.17
N GLU A 364 14.56 5.63 14.02
CA GLU A 364 15.05 5.03 12.77
C GLU A 364 16.44 4.39 12.92
N SER A 365 17.29 4.96 13.80
CA SER A 365 18.64 4.46 14.05
C SER A 365 18.71 3.16 14.87
N GLY A 366 17.61 2.75 15.53
CA GLY A 366 17.59 1.57 16.39
C GLY A 366 16.36 0.67 16.23
N GLY A 367 15.28 1.16 15.65
CA GLY A 367 14.01 0.46 15.48
C GLY A 367 13.53 0.32 14.03
N SER A 368 14.21 0.90 13.04
CA SER A 368 13.81 0.70 11.63
C SER A 368 14.11 -0.72 11.14
N ILE A 369 13.49 -1.14 10.03
CA ILE A 369 13.70 -2.47 9.41
C ILE A 369 15.16 -2.80 9.08
N SER A 370 16.04 -1.81 8.94
CA SER A 370 17.47 -2.08 8.76
C SER A 370 18.13 -2.73 10.00
N VAL A 371 17.49 -2.60 11.15
CA VAL A 371 17.96 -3.02 12.47
C VAL A 371 16.88 -3.78 13.26
N SER A 372 15.72 -4.04 12.67
CA SER A 372 14.54 -4.72 13.21
C SER A 372 14.00 -5.77 12.22
N LYS A 373 13.38 -6.86 12.69
CA LYS A 373 12.95 -8.03 11.90
C LYS A 373 11.44 -8.01 11.81
N HIS A 374 10.93 -8.33 10.64
CA HIS A 374 9.51 -8.38 10.39
C HIS A 374 9.18 -9.78 9.87
N GLY A 375 8.70 -10.64 10.77
CA GLY A 375 8.65 -12.08 10.50
C GLY A 375 10.05 -12.61 10.13
N MET A 376 10.17 -13.37 9.03
CA MET A 376 11.48 -13.81 8.53
C MET A 376 12.02 -12.93 7.38
N ASP A 377 11.64 -11.64 7.31
CA ASP A 377 12.13 -10.65 6.34
C ASP A 377 11.98 -11.04 4.86
N GLY A 378 11.00 -11.89 4.55
CA GLY A 378 10.87 -12.44 3.20
C GLY A 378 11.98 -13.39 2.81
N ALA A 379 12.74 -13.94 3.78
CA ALA A 379 13.78 -14.94 3.54
C ALA A 379 13.22 -16.18 2.82
N ASN A 380 11.92 -16.44 2.99
CA ASN A 380 11.26 -17.54 2.32
C ASN A 380 10.72 -17.11 0.95
N HIS A 381 11.22 -17.79 -0.07
CA HIS A 381 10.79 -17.66 -1.46
C HIS A 381 10.32 -19.03 -1.95
N TRP A 382 9.13 -19.07 -2.56
CA TRP A 382 8.62 -20.25 -3.22
C TRP A 382 8.48 -19.98 -4.72
N PHE A 383 9.08 -20.83 -5.52
CA PHE A 383 8.98 -20.75 -6.98
C PHE A 383 8.06 -21.84 -7.50
N GLY A 384 7.18 -21.48 -8.43
CA GLY A 384 6.36 -22.45 -9.15
C GLY A 384 7.26 -23.50 -9.82
N GLY A 385 6.93 -24.78 -9.65
CA GLY A 385 7.70 -25.88 -10.24
C GLY A 385 7.60 -25.98 -11.77
N LYS A 386 6.74 -25.18 -12.41
CA LYS A 386 6.54 -25.12 -13.86
C LYS A 386 6.74 -23.70 -14.38
N GLU A 387 7.34 -23.59 -15.56
CA GLU A 387 7.39 -22.36 -16.34
C GLU A 387 5.99 -22.03 -16.89
N PHE A 388 5.72 -20.76 -17.19
CA PHE A 388 4.44 -20.30 -17.73
C PHE A 388 4.16 -20.93 -19.11
N CYS A 389 5.14 -20.89 -20.02
CA CYS A 389 5.16 -21.69 -21.26
C CYS A 389 6.61 -21.97 -21.67
N GLU A 390 6.83 -22.90 -22.60
CA GLU A 390 8.15 -23.15 -23.20
C GLU A 390 8.78 -21.89 -23.80
N CYS A 391 7.93 -21.00 -24.31
CA CYS A 391 8.30 -19.71 -24.90
C CYS A 391 8.73 -18.64 -23.90
N HIS A 392 8.21 -18.69 -22.66
CA HIS A 392 8.37 -17.66 -21.65
C HIS A 392 8.69 -18.35 -20.32
N LYS A 393 9.99 -18.38 -20.00
CA LYS A 393 10.56 -19.00 -18.81
C LYS A 393 10.28 -18.21 -17.52
N ILE A 394 9.06 -17.72 -17.37
CA ILE A 394 8.58 -17.00 -16.21
C ILE A 394 8.00 -18.02 -15.24
N ARG A 395 8.42 -17.96 -13.98
CA ARG A 395 7.88 -18.81 -12.90
C ARG A 395 7.07 -17.95 -11.95
N GLN A 396 6.06 -18.56 -11.35
CA GLN A 396 5.43 -17.94 -10.18
C GLN A 396 6.48 -17.79 -9.09
N HIS A 397 6.40 -16.68 -8.39
CA HIS A 397 7.25 -16.37 -7.27
C HIS A 397 6.34 -15.87 -6.17
N PHE A 398 6.34 -16.58 -5.05
CA PHE A 398 5.69 -16.15 -3.82
C PHE A 398 6.79 -15.81 -2.82
N VAL A 399 6.66 -14.68 -2.16
CA VAL A 399 7.46 -14.31 -0.99
C VAL A 399 6.61 -14.47 0.26
N GLU A 400 7.27 -14.56 1.41
CA GLU A 400 6.59 -14.67 2.71
C GLU A 400 5.57 -13.55 2.96
N TRP A 401 5.87 -12.34 2.48
CA TRP A 401 4.97 -11.19 2.52
C TRP A 401 3.62 -11.45 1.85
N ASP A 402 3.55 -12.39 0.90
CA ASP A 402 2.31 -12.74 0.22
C ASP A 402 1.40 -13.65 1.07
N MET A 403 1.90 -14.24 2.16
CA MET A 403 1.16 -15.25 2.93
C MET A 403 0.21 -14.67 3.98
N GLY A 404 0.11 -13.34 4.09
CA GLY A 404 -0.76 -12.68 5.06
C GLY A 404 -0.35 -12.86 6.51
N TRP A 405 0.94 -13.08 6.76
CA TRP A 405 1.46 -13.26 8.11
C TRP A 405 1.42 -11.93 8.86
N PRO A 406 1.06 -11.94 10.16
CA PRO A 406 1.24 -10.78 11.00
C PRO A 406 2.71 -10.35 10.95
N GLN A 407 2.94 -9.13 10.48
CA GLN A 407 4.25 -8.50 10.50
C GLN A 407 4.49 -8.01 11.94
N GLU A 408 4.59 -8.93 12.89
CA GLU A 408 4.99 -8.56 14.25
C GLU A 408 6.36 -7.89 14.15
N HIS A 409 6.47 -6.68 14.70
CA HIS A 409 7.74 -6.02 14.87
C HIS A 409 8.55 -6.81 15.88
N GLN A 410 9.38 -7.71 15.38
CA GLN A 410 10.35 -8.39 16.20
C GLN A 410 11.55 -7.48 16.26
N ASP A 411 11.70 -6.79 17.38
CA ASP A 411 13.02 -6.27 17.73
C ASP A 411 13.94 -7.51 17.69
N VAL A 412 14.88 -7.57 16.74
CA VAL A 412 15.46 -8.77 16.06
C VAL A 412 16.07 -9.83 16.98
N PHE A 413 16.03 -9.64 18.28
CA PHE A 413 16.99 -10.22 19.19
C PHE A 413 16.29 -11.00 20.28
N ASP A 414 15.53 -12.01 19.85
CA ASP A 414 15.25 -13.18 20.69
C ASP A 414 16.62 -13.75 21.15
N PRO A 415 16.93 -13.72 22.46
CA PRO A 415 18.13 -14.32 23.00
C PRO A 415 18.28 -15.81 22.66
N GLY A 416 17.18 -16.48 22.28
CA GLY A 416 17.12 -17.87 21.83
C GLY A 416 17.51 -18.12 20.38
N LEU A 417 17.59 -17.08 19.52
CA LEU A 417 18.21 -17.17 18.18
C LEU A 417 19.74 -17.09 18.30
N THR A 418 20.29 -17.82 19.28
CA THR A 418 21.72 -18.04 19.41
C THR A 418 22.23 -18.77 18.17
N ASP A 419 22.91 -18.05 17.28
CA ASP A 419 24.00 -18.67 16.52
C ASP A 419 24.89 -19.42 17.53
N SER A 420 25.18 -20.68 17.21
CA SER A 420 26.21 -21.45 17.89
C SER A 420 27.47 -20.61 18.00
N GLY A 421 28.16 -20.65 19.13
CA GLY A 421 29.39 -19.88 19.36
C GLY A 421 30.56 -20.17 18.39
N ASP A 422 30.33 -20.99 17.35
CA ASP A 422 31.31 -21.57 16.44
C ASP A 422 31.29 -20.97 15.02
N ASP A 423 30.46 -19.96 14.76
CA ASP A 423 30.40 -19.36 13.42
C ASP A 423 31.68 -18.56 13.12
N SER A 424 32.53 -19.15 12.29
CA SER A 424 33.77 -18.53 11.81
C SER A 424 33.48 -17.22 11.07
N ASP A 425 34.40 -16.25 11.15
CA ASP A 425 34.31 -14.92 10.50
C ASP A 425 34.16 -14.99 8.94
N GLN A 426 34.11 -16.19 8.36
CA GLN A 426 34.02 -16.43 6.92
C GLN A 426 32.58 -16.50 6.40
N ASP A 427 31.58 -16.75 7.25
CA ASP A 427 30.16 -16.74 6.86
C ASP A 427 29.57 -15.34 6.98
N ARG A 428 29.96 -14.46 6.05
CA ARG A 428 29.25 -13.20 5.81
C ARG A 428 27.95 -13.46 5.06
N ASP A 429 27.03 -14.17 5.69
CA ASP A 429 25.64 -14.10 5.26
C ASP A 429 25.14 -12.68 5.57
N ARG A 430 24.43 -12.08 4.62
CA ARG A 430 23.84 -10.73 4.68
C ARG A 430 22.85 -10.55 5.84
N HIS A 431 22.56 -11.61 6.59
CA HIS A 431 21.61 -11.64 7.70
C HIS A 431 22.28 -12.00 9.04
N LYS A 432 23.61 -12.14 9.08
CA LYS A 432 24.38 -12.37 10.30
C LYS A 432 25.00 -11.05 10.77
N HIS A 433 24.53 -10.56 11.92
CA HIS A 433 25.19 -9.48 12.66
C HIS A 433 26.63 -9.82 12.92
N ASP A 434 27.55 -8.86 12.80
CA ASP A 434 28.95 -9.14 13.11
C ASP A 434 29.13 -9.43 14.62
N LYS A 435 30.31 -9.97 14.99
CA LYS A 435 30.62 -10.30 16.39
C LYS A 435 30.48 -9.11 17.35
N HIS A 436 30.74 -7.89 16.88
CA HIS A 436 30.67 -6.67 17.68
C HIS A 436 29.21 -6.25 17.91
N GLU A 437 28.36 -6.35 16.89
CA GLU A 437 26.92 -6.16 16.99
C GLU A 437 26.27 -7.19 17.92
N ARG A 438 26.59 -8.48 17.77
CA ARG A 438 26.06 -9.53 18.66
C ARG A 438 26.39 -9.27 20.14
N LYS A 439 27.59 -8.75 20.44
CA LYS A 439 27.98 -8.39 21.80
C LYS A 439 27.19 -7.19 22.34
N PHE A 440 26.94 -6.18 21.51
CA PHE A 440 26.10 -5.05 21.88
C PHE A 440 24.71 -5.53 22.28
N LEU A 441 24.12 -6.39 21.46
CA LEU A 441 22.75 -6.86 21.64
C LEU A 441 22.56 -7.70 22.90
N ARG A 442 23.50 -8.60 23.20
CA ARG A 442 23.51 -9.34 24.48
C ARG A 442 23.52 -8.39 25.66
N TRP A 443 24.41 -7.40 25.62
CA TRP A 443 24.46 -6.37 26.67
C TRP A 443 23.19 -5.52 26.73
N PHE A 444 22.62 -5.13 25.59
CA PHE A 444 21.38 -4.34 25.54
C PHE A 444 20.21 -5.11 26.14
N ASN A 445 20.11 -6.42 25.89
CA ASN A 445 19.11 -7.28 26.48
C ASN A 445 19.28 -7.39 28.00
N GLU A 446 20.51 -7.55 28.50
CA GLU A 446 20.81 -7.60 29.95
C GLU A 446 20.35 -6.34 30.71
N ILE A 447 20.31 -5.17 30.06
CA ILE A 447 19.89 -3.90 30.67
C ILE A 447 18.43 -3.52 30.36
N SER A 448 17.74 -4.35 29.59
CA SER A 448 16.34 -4.14 29.17
C SER A 448 15.38 -5.13 29.86
N THR A 449 15.91 -6.23 30.39
CA THR A 449 15.25 -7.09 31.39
C THR A 449 15.35 -6.48 32.78
#